data_AF-A0A416UY33-F1
#
_entry.id   AF-A0A416UY33-F1
#
_cell.length_a   1.000
_cell.length_b   1.000
_cell.length_c   1.000
_cell.angle_alpha   90.00
_cell.angle_beta   90.00
_cell.angle_gamma   90.00
#
_symmetry.space_group_name_H-M   'P 1'
#
loop_
_entity.id
_entity.type
_entity.pdbx_description
1 polymer ?
#
loop_
_entity_poly.entity_id
_entity_poly.type
_entity_poly.pdbx_seq_one_letter_code
_entity_poly.pdbx_strand_id
1 'polypeptide(L)'
;MTDTEVSVTLNPTTYTYDKKAKEPEVFVTYAGQTLAKDKDYTVAYVDNINAGNAVVTITGMGIYHDETQVQFKIEKAAKAAPARLTAINVSKAGAKDGAIDKLTTAMEYSTDEVHWVSVTSGTMVSGLAAGNYYVRYAETENYLASPTIKVVIAVPVSSYKLTNAKTAVTLGTTKYAYNGKAKKPLVKSVTFAGKKLKAGTDYTVTYKKNKNIGKASVIIKGKGKYTGGITKNFIIYAKKGTTVTSGAYKYKFTSGSEVAFAGIKSTKTTKVVIPKTVKLGGKTFKVTSIAKKALYNKTKVKSVTMGGNVKTIGASAFQKCNKLSTITVKTTKLKSVGKNAFKGIKANAKIKVPSKKLKAYKKIHKNKGQGNKVKIVKK
;
A
#
# COMPACT_ATOMS: atom_id res chain seq x y z
N MET A 1 85.57 12.08 15.98
CA MET A 1 84.15 11.98 16.36
C MET A 1 83.68 10.55 16.63
N THR A 2 84.54 9.56 16.93
CA THR A 2 84.12 8.32 17.64
C THR A 2 84.26 8.42 19.18
N ASP A 3 84.29 9.65 19.69
CA ASP A 3 84.57 9.97 21.08
C ASP A 3 83.27 10.07 21.88
N THR A 4 83.28 9.60 23.14
CA THR A 4 82.12 9.62 24.06
C THR A 4 81.56 11.01 24.38
N GLU A 5 82.16 12.05 23.81
CA GLU A 5 81.83 13.46 23.99
C GLU A 5 81.04 14.10 22.83
N VAL A 6 80.82 13.38 21.72
CA VAL A 6 79.98 13.87 20.61
C VAL A 6 78.51 13.59 20.88
N SER A 7 77.66 14.60 20.78
CA SER A 7 76.20 14.45 20.80
C SER A 7 75.57 15.07 19.56
N VAL A 8 74.72 14.29 18.89
CA VAL A 8 73.96 14.73 17.72
C VAL A 8 72.48 14.65 18.04
N THR A 9 71.77 15.76 17.86
CA THR A 9 70.32 15.83 18.02
C THR A 9 69.69 16.28 16.71
N LEU A 10 68.62 15.60 16.29
CA LEU A 10 67.81 15.97 15.12
C LEU A 10 66.51 16.63 15.57
N ASN A 11 66.06 17.66 14.85
CA ASN A 11 64.75 18.26 15.07
C ASN A 11 64.03 18.56 13.74
N PRO A 12 62.87 17.94 13.45
CA PRO A 12 62.24 16.80 14.16
C PRO A 12 62.94 15.46 13.87
N THR A 13 62.71 14.45 14.72
CA THR A 13 63.20 13.06 14.50
C THR A 13 62.24 12.20 13.67
N THR A 14 61.05 12.69 13.37
CA THR A 14 60.01 11.99 12.61
C THR A 14 59.29 12.92 11.65
N TYR A 15 59.03 12.44 10.43
CA TYR A 15 58.22 13.10 9.42
C TYR A 15 57.09 12.18 8.93
N THR A 16 56.11 12.76 8.25
CA THR A 16 55.15 12.00 7.43
C THR A 16 55.50 12.19 5.96
N TYR A 17 55.40 11.10 5.19
CA TYR A 17 55.62 11.12 3.75
C TYR A 17 54.73 12.16 3.04
N ASP A 18 55.33 13.07 2.28
CA ASP A 18 54.62 14.10 1.50
C ASP A 18 55.21 14.28 0.09
N LYS A 19 56.00 13.30 -0.37
CA LYS A 19 56.73 13.29 -1.66
C LYS A 19 57.87 14.29 -1.77
N LYS A 20 58.33 14.87 -0.65
CA LYS A 20 59.48 15.77 -0.61
C LYS A 20 60.60 15.19 0.26
N ALA A 21 61.84 15.52 -0.10
CA ALA A 21 63.00 15.22 0.72
C ALA A 21 62.86 15.83 2.13
N LYS A 22 63.34 15.11 3.14
CA LYS A 22 63.31 15.49 4.54
C LYS A 22 64.71 15.75 5.04
N GLU A 23 64.92 16.94 5.55
CA GLU A 23 66.22 17.42 6.04
C GLU A 23 66.00 18.02 7.43
N PRO A 24 65.98 17.20 8.49
CA PRO A 24 65.89 17.72 9.85
C PRO A 24 67.08 18.62 10.18
N GLU A 25 66.81 19.61 11.04
CA GLU A 25 67.87 20.42 11.63
C GLU A 25 68.79 19.52 12.44
N VAL A 26 70.10 19.70 12.25
CA VAL A 26 71.15 18.91 12.90
C VAL A 26 71.86 19.80 13.90
N PHE A 27 71.84 19.41 15.17
CA PHE A 27 72.59 20.05 16.24
C PHE A 27 73.70 19.11 16.69
N VAL A 28 74.95 19.57 16.57
CA VAL A 28 76.14 18.80 16.94
C VAL A 28 76.85 19.52 18.08
N THR A 29 77.14 18.80 19.16
CA THR A 29 78.03 19.28 20.22
C THR A 29 79.21 18.32 20.40
N TYR A 30 80.36 18.88 20.78
CA TYR A 30 81.56 18.13 21.16
C TYR A 30 82.09 18.70 22.48
N ALA A 31 82.26 17.85 23.50
CA ALA A 31 82.70 18.25 24.83
C ALA A 31 81.89 19.43 25.42
N GLY A 32 80.59 19.50 25.11
CA GLY A 32 79.68 20.57 25.54
C GLY A 32 79.70 21.86 24.71
N GLN A 33 80.58 21.99 23.71
CA GLN A 33 80.60 23.13 22.78
C GLN A 33 79.75 22.85 21.53
N THR A 34 78.96 23.83 21.09
CA THR A 34 78.17 23.75 19.85
C THR A 34 79.07 23.93 18.63
N LEU A 35 78.97 23.02 17.67
CA LEU A 35 79.67 23.09 16.40
C LEU A 35 78.80 23.80 15.34
N ALA A 36 79.43 24.51 14.41
CA ALA A 36 78.78 25.23 13.32
C ALA A 36 78.80 24.41 12.02
N LYS A 37 77.63 24.22 11.42
CA LYS A 37 77.48 23.60 10.09
C LYS A 37 78.25 24.40 9.03
N ASP A 38 78.85 23.69 8.09
CA ASP A 38 79.67 24.21 6.98
C ASP A 38 81.00 24.88 7.39
N LYS A 39 81.28 24.93 8.70
CA LYS A 39 82.56 25.36 9.26
C LYS A 39 83.28 24.20 9.97
N ASP A 40 82.55 23.52 10.86
CA ASP A 40 83.08 22.48 11.75
C ASP A 40 82.59 21.08 11.34
N TYR A 41 81.52 20.98 10.54
CA TYR A 41 81.02 19.72 9.96
C TYR A 41 80.13 19.97 8.73
N THR A 42 79.99 18.95 7.87
CA THR A 42 79.00 18.87 6.79
C THR A 42 77.92 17.83 7.09
N VAL A 43 76.77 17.95 6.41
CA VAL A 43 75.64 17.03 6.57
C VAL A 43 75.21 16.48 5.20
N ALA A 44 75.01 15.16 5.11
CA ALA A 44 74.41 14.49 3.97
C ALA A 44 73.21 13.62 4.39
N TYR A 45 72.24 13.43 3.49
CA TYR A 45 71.02 12.68 3.75
C TYR A 45 70.85 11.55 2.72
N VAL A 46 70.46 10.36 3.19
CA VAL A 46 70.18 9.18 2.36
C VAL A 46 68.80 8.63 2.74
N ASP A 47 68.08 8.08 1.75
CA ASP A 47 66.72 7.52 1.89
C ASP A 47 65.69 8.49 2.48
N ASN A 48 65.88 9.79 2.26
CA ASN A 48 65.14 10.85 2.92
C ASN A 48 63.85 11.30 2.21
N ILE A 49 63.31 10.50 1.29
CA ILE A 49 62.06 10.81 0.57
C ILE A 49 60.95 9.83 0.94
N ASN A 50 61.21 8.52 0.80
CA ASN A 50 60.23 7.47 1.02
C ASN A 50 60.03 7.18 2.52
N ALA A 51 58.90 6.57 2.87
CA ALA A 51 58.67 6.11 4.22
C ALA A 51 59.63 4.98 4.59
N GLY A 52 60.24 5.09 5.76
CA GLY A 52 61.33 4.22 6.19
C GLY A 52 62.24 4.89 7.21
N ASN A 53 63.40 4.29 7.44
CA ASN A 53 64.48 4.89 8.23
C ASN A 53 65.42 5.62 7.28
N ALA A 54 65.49 6.93 7.39
CA ALA A 54 66.42 7.77 6.64
C ALA A 54 67.67 8.03 7.48
N VAL A 55 68.81 8.19 6.82
CA VAL A 55 70.12 8.35 7.47
C VAL A 55 70.60 9.79 7.28
N VAL A 56 71.07 10.40 8.36
CA VAL A 56 71.84 11.64 8.36
C VAL A 56 73.29 11.30 8.65
N THR A 57 74.16 11.66 7.72
CA THR A 57 75.61 11.52 7.87
C THR A 57 76.20 12.87 8.24
N ILE A 58 76.89 12.94 9.37
CA ILE A 58 77.60 14.11 9.85
C ILE A 58 79.09 13.83 9.71
N THR A 59 79.75 14.59 8.84
CA THR A 59 81.19 14.47 8.61
C THR A 59 81.87 15.69 9.21
N GLY A 60 82.71 15.49 10.23
CA GLY A 60 83.46 16.59 10.82
C GLY A 60 84.45 17.23 9.83
N MET A 61 84.82 18.49 10.09
CA MET A 61 85.81 19.26 9.34
C MET A 61 86.89 19.82 10.27
N GLY A 62 88.04 20.19 9.71
CA GLY A 62 89.16 20.74 10.50
C GLY A 62 89.61 19.71 11.54
N ILE A 63 89.85 20.13 12.79
CA ILE A 63 90.27 19.23 13.88
C ILE A 63 89.25 18.12 14.23
N TYR A 64 88.02 18.21 13.71
CA TYR A 64 86.99 17.20 13.90
C TYR A 64 86.97 16.26 12.69
N HIS A 65 87.69 15.14 12.71
CA HIS A 65 87.98 14.39 11.45
C HIS A 65 87.12 13.14 11.16
N ASP A 66 86.23 12.71 12.06
CA ASP A 66 85.44 11.47 11.85
C ASP A 66 84.00 11.73 11.44
N GLU A 67 83.37 10.67 10.93
CA GLU A 67 81.96 10.60 10.57
C GLU A 67 81.13 9.99 11.71
N THR A 68 79.92 10.50 11.90
CA THR A 68 78.89 9.83 12.70
C THR A 68 77.56 9.85 11.96
N GLN A 69 76.73 8.83 12.22
CA GLN A 69 75.44 8.68 11.57
C GLN A 69 74.33 8.59 12.60
N VAL A 70 73.24 9.30 12.33
CA VAL A 70 72.01 9.21 13.10
C VAL A 70 70.83 8.98 12.16
N GLN A 71 69.79 8.35 12.66
CA GLN A 71 68.60 8.03 11.88
C GLN A 71 67.42 8.92 12.28
N PHE A 72 66.55 9.19 11.31
CA PHE A 72 65.22 9.72 11.55
C PHE A 72 64.19 8.91 10.76
N LYS A 73 62.93 8.97 11.20
CA LYS A 73 61.86 8.13 10.64
C LYS A 73 60.97 8.95 9.71
N ILE A 74 60.67 8.42 8.53
CA ILE A 74 59.61 8.92 7.67
C ILE A 74 58.45 7.93 7.75
N GLU A 75 57.34 8.33 8.35
CA GLU A 75 56.15 7.49 8.46
C GLU A 75 55.32 7.52 7.18
N LYS A 76 54.66 6.39 6.90
CA LYS A 76 53.72 6.29 5.78
C LYS A 76 52.58 7.29 5.95
N ALA A 77 52.17 7.91 4.85
CA ALA A 77 51.03 8.81 4.85
C ALA A 77 49.70 8.06 4.84
N ALA A 78 48.67 8.65 5.46
CA ALA A 78 47.31 8.18 5.33
C ALA A 78 46.70 8.57 3.98
N LYS A 79 45.82 7.72 3.44
CA LYS A 79 45.05 7.99 2.22
C LYS A 79 43.56 7.92 2.51
N ALA A 80 42.77 8.80 1.89
CA ALA A 80 41.32 8.73 1.97
C ALA A 80 40.78 7.45 1.31
N ALA A 81 39.62 6.98 1.77
CA ALA A 81 38.94 5.83 1.17
C ALA A 81 38.58 6.08 -0.31
N PRO A 82 38.47 5.01 -1.12
CA PRO A 82 37.96 5.12 -2.48
C PRO A 82 36.59 5.80 -2.55
N ALA A 83 36.41 6.69 -3.52
CA ALA A 83 35.14 7.36 -3.77
C ALA A 83 34.54 6.91 -5.11
N ARG A 84 33.23 7.11 -5.28
CA ARG A 84 32.48 6.94 -6.55
C ARG A 84 32.37 5.52 -7.10
N LEU A 85 32.71 4.49 -6.32
CA LEU A 85 32.47 3.09 -6.70
C LEU A 85 30.97 2.85 -6.95
N THR A 86 30.66 2.00 -7.93
CA THR A 86 29.27 1.63 -8.26
C THR A 86 29.09 0.12 -8.27
N ALA A 87 27.98 -0.35 -7.71
CA ALA A 87 27.61 -1.76 -7.74
C ALA A 87 26.71 -2.06 -8.93
N ILE A 88 26.97 -3.19 -9.59
CA ILE A 88 26.05 -3.84 -10.52
C ILE A 88 25.47 -5.05 -9.78
N ASN A 89 24.16 -5.01 -9.53
CA ASN A 89 23.44 -6.08 -8.84
C ASN A 89 23.40 -7.38 -9.65
N VAL A 90 23.33 -8.52 -8.97
CA VAL A 90 23.12 -9.82 -9.63
C VAL A 90 21.77 -9.86 -10.36
N SER A 91 21.58 -10.75 -11.34
CA SER A 91 20.30 -10.85 -12.06
C SER A 91 19.19 -11.52 -11.25
N LYS A 92 19.54 -12.43 -10.32
CA LYS A 92 18.60 -13.20 -9.49
C LYS A 92 19.29 -13.75 -8.23
N ALA A 93 18.50 -14.27 -7.30
CA ALA A 93 19.02 -14.93 -6.11
C ALA A 93 19.91 -16.13 -6.50
N GLY A 94 21.11 -16.20 -5.92
CA GLY A 94 22.11 -17.26 -6.20
C GLY A 94 22.93 -17.07 -7.48
N ALA A 95 22.69 -16.02 -8.28
CA ALA A 95 23.55 -15.71 -9.42
C ALA A 95 24.89 -15.10 -8.99
N LYS A 96 25.90 -15.22 -9.86
CA LYS A 96 27.26 -14.68 -9.71
C LYS A 96 27.62 -13.78 -10.90
N ASP A 97 26.70 -12.89 -11.25
CA ASP A 97 26.82 -11.97 -12.40
C ASP A 97 26.82 -10.50 -11.97
N GLY A 98 27.01 -10.24 -10.67
CA GLY A 98 27.22 -8.89 -10.15
C GLY A 98 28.64 -8.38 -10.41
N ALA A 99 28.84 -7.09 -10.19
CA ALA A 99 30.14 -6.45 -10.35
C ALA A 99 30.33 -5.21 -9.46
N ILE A 100 31.58 -4.83 -9.23
CA ILE A 100 31.97 -3.52 -8.72
C ILE A 100 32.70 -2.78 -9.85
N ASP A 101 32.25 -1.58 -10.15
CA ASP A 101 32.80 -0.72 -11.22
C ASP A 101 33.49 0.52 -10.62
N LYS A 102 34.32 1.17 -11.43
CA LYS A 102 35.20 2.31 -11.11
C LYS A 102 36.32 1.98 -10.11
N LEU A 103 36.79 0.75 -10.14
CA LEU A 103 37.98 0.30 -9.45
C LEU A 103 39.26 0.79 -10.16
N THR A 104 40.39 0.66 -9.48
CA THR A 104 41.73 0.87 -10.05
C THR A 104 42.65 -0.24 -9.56
N THR A 105 43.77 -0.47 -10.24
CA THR A 105 44.76 -1.49 -9.83
C THR A 105 45.46 -1.19 -8.50
N ALA A 106 45.38 0.05 -8.00
CA ALA A 106 45.84 0.42 -6.66
C ALA A 106 44.86 0.02 -5.54
N MET A 107 43.71 -0.59 -5.89
CA MET A 107 42.70 -1.01 -4.94
C MET A 107 42.70 -2.52 -4.74
N GLU A 108 42.14 -2.91 -3.61
CA GLU A 108 41.83 -4.29 -3.25
C GLU A 108 40.45 -4.36 -2.64
N TYR A 109 39.84 -5.54 -2.69
CA TYR A 109 38.52 -5.78 -2.14
C TYR A 109 38.48 -7.03 -1.26
N SER A 110 37.54 -7.05 -0.32
CA SER A 110 37.34 -8.14 0.62
C SER A 110 35.86 -8.35 0.91
N THR A 111 35.47 -9.56 1.31
CA THR A 111 34.11 -9.86 1.81
C THR A 111 34.03 -9.95 3.32
N ASP A 112 35.18 -10.01 4.01
CA ASP A 112 35.29 -10.22 5.46
C ASP A 112 36.18 -9.18 6.17
N GLU A 113 36.77 -8.24 5.42
CA GLU A 113 37.76 -7.24 5.88
C GLU A 113 39.10 -7.84 6.37
N VAL A 114 39.30 -9.15 6.20
CA VAL A 114 40.51 -9.87 6.63
C VAL A 114 41.31 -10.34 5.41
N HIS A 115 40.65 -11.00 4.45
CA HIS A 115 41.28 -11.51 3.25
C HIS A 115 41.04 -10.55 2.08
N TRP A 116 42.13 -9.96 1.59
CA TRP A 116 42.10 -8.94 0.54
C TRP A 116 42.54 -9.51 -0.81
N VAL A 117 41.77 -9.19 -1.85
CA VAL A 117 42.02 -9.58 -3.23
C VAL A 117 42.36 -8.33 -4.04
N SER A 118 43.55 -8.29 -4.64
CA SER A 118 44.00 -7.17 -5.46
C SER A 118 43.19 -7.07 -6.76
N VAL A 119 42.91 -5.83 -7.18
CA VAL A 119 42.31 -5.57 -8.50
C VAL A 119 43.43 -5.65 -9.55
N THR A 120 43.42 -6.69 -10.38
CA THR A 120 44.55 -6.98 -11.29
C THR A 120 44.47 -6.28 -12.64
N SER A 121 43.28 -5.90 -13.11
CA SER A 121 43.13 -5.19 -14.39
C SER A 121 41.81 -4.44 -14.52
N GLY A 122 41.82 -3.39 -15.34
CA GLY A 122 40.61 -2.63 -15.71
C GLY A 122 40.01 -1.81 -14.56
N THR A 123 38.78 -1.35 -14.80
CA THR A 123 38.00 -0.56 -13.82
C THR A 123 36.89 -1.38 -13.16
N MET A 124 36.79 -2.67 -13.45
CA MET A 124 35.64 -3.49 -13.06
C MET A 124 36.06 -4.90 -12.62
N VAL A 125 35.49 -5.36 -11.52
CA VAL A 125 35.55 -6.76 -11.08
C VAL A 125 34.14 -7.35 -11.18
N SER A 126 33.94 -8.29 -12.11
CA SER A 126 32.68 -8.98 -12.36
C SER A 126 32.67 -10.41 -11.79
N GLY A 127 31.55 -11.12 -11.94
CA GLY A 127 31.45 -12.51 -11.49
C GLY A 127 31.10 -12.63 -10.00
N LEU A 128 30.64 -11.54 -9.39
CA LEU A 128 30.42 -11.44 -7.96
C LEU A 128 29.01 -11.87 -7.57
N ALA A 129 28.89 -12.53 -6.42
CA ALA A 129 27.60 -12.88 -5.85
C ALA A 129 26.98 -11.67 -5.13
N ALA A 130 25.70 -11.77 -4.76
CA ALA A 130 25.11 -10.77 -3.87
C ALA A 130 25.79 -10.81 -2.50
N GLY A 131 26.15 -9.65 -1.96
CA GLY A 131 26.89 -9.54 -0.71
C GLY A 131 27.41 -8.14 -0.43
N ASN A 132 28.06 -8.00 0.72
CA ASN A 132 28.83 -6.82 1.07
C ASN A 132 30.27 -7.02 0.61
N TYR A 133 30.80 -6.02 -0.07
CA TYR A 133 32.19 -5.97 -0.50
C TYR A 133 32.82 -4.70 0.07
N TYR A 134 33.97 -4.85 0.69
CA TYR A 134 34.74 -3.76 1.27
C TYR A 134 35.89 -3.47 0.35
N VAL A 135 36.05 -2.22 -0.06
CA VAL A 135 37.08 -1.79 -1.00
C VAL A 135 37.96 -0.74 -0.35
N ARG A 136 39.28 -0.84 -0.53
CA ARG A 136 40.25 0.16 -0.06
C ARG A 136 41.38 0.31 -1.07
N TYR A 137 42.19 1.35 -0.92
CA TYR A 137 43.52 1.39 -1.53
C TYR A 137 44.44 0.45 -0.75
N ALA A 138 45.16 -0.41 -1.46
CA ALA A 138 46.13 -1.31 -0.87
C ALA A 138 47.27 -0.51 -0.21
N GLU A 139 47.87 -1.09 0.82
CA GLU A 139 49.09 -0.53 1.41
C GLU A 139 50.22 -0.51 0.37
N THR A 140 51.02 0.54 0.40
CA THR A 140 52.21 0.66 -0.47
C THR A 140 53.43 0.96 0.40
N GLU A 141 54.60 1.10 -0.21
CA GLU A 141 55.82 1.54 0.48
C GLU A 141 55.59 2.86 1.26
N ASN A 142 54.89 3.82 0.67
CA ASN A 142 54.77 5.18 1.21
C ASN A 142 53.42 5.52 1.85
N TYR A 143 52.41 4.67 1.67
CA TYR A 143 51.06 4.92 2.16
C TYR A 143 50.53 3.73 2.94
N LEU A 144 49.88 4.01 4.07
CA LEU A 144 49.05 3.03 4.78
C LEU A 144 47.88 2.61 3.89
N ALA A 145 47.36 1.40 4.09
CA ALA A 145 46.08 1.02 3.51
C ALA A 145 45.01 2.05 3.88
N SER A 146 44.19 2.47 2.92
CA SER A 146 43.14 3.46 3.21
C SER A 146 42.03 2.84 4.07
N PRO A 147 41.16 3.66 4.69
CA PRO A 147 39.89 3.17 5.21
C PRO A 147 39.05 2.48 4.12
N THR A 148 38.16 1.60 4.55
CA THR A 148 37.29 0.81 3.66
C THR A 148 36.03 1.57 3.27
N ILE A 149 35.51 1.30 2.07
CA ILE A 149 34.15 1.66 1.67
C ILE A 149 33.36 0.38 1.40
N LYS A 150 32.13 0.32 1.92
CA LYS A 150 31.22 -0.81 1.69
C LYS A 150 30.40 -0.61 0.43
N VAL A 151 30.57 -1.51 -0.53
CA VAL A 151 29.79 -1.64 -1.75
C VAL A 151 28.85 -2.84 -1.61
N VAL A 152 27.56 -2.64 -1.84
CA VAL A 152 26.55 -3.72 -1.70
C VAL A 152 26.08 -4.16 -3.07
N ILE A 153 26.36 -5.42 -3.42
CA ILE A 153 25.77 -6.08 -4.57
C ILE A 153 24.49 -6.76 -4.08
N ALA A 154 23.33 -6.24 -4.48
CA ALA A 154 22.04 -6.72 -4.01
C ALA A 154 21.41 -7.75 -4.95
N VAL A 155 20.53 -8.60 -4.41
CA VAL A 155 19.59 -9.39 -5.21
C VAL A 155 18.41 -8.50 -5.64
N PRO A 156 18.05 -8.44 -6.93
CA PRO A 156 16.90 -7.68 -7.38
C PRO A 156 15.61 -8.30 -6.83
N VAL A 157 14.74 -7.44 -6.30
CA VAL A 157 13.43 -7.87 -5.79
C VAL A 157 12.57 -8.41 -6.92
N SER A 158 12.37 -9.73 -6.92
CA SER A 158 11.60 -10.44 -7.95
C SER A 158 10.12 -10.06 -7.97
N SER A 159 9.55 -9.68 -6.82
CA SER A 159 8.20 -9.11 -6.77
C SER A 159 7.91 -8.27 -5.51
N TYR A 160 6.93 -7.39 -5.62
CA TYR A 160 6.38 -6.56 -4.56
C TYR A 160 4.98 -7.05 -4.20
N LYS A 161 4.86 -7.81 -3.12
CA LYS A 161 3.57 -8.32 -2.64
C LYS A 161 2.73 -7.19 -2.05
N LEU A 162 1.56 -6.95 -2.61
CA LEU A 162 0.58 -6.00 -2.08
C LEU A 162 0.02 -6.51 -0.74
N THR A 163 0.35 -5.81 0.34
CA THR A 163 -0.15 -6.05 1.71
C THR A 163 -0.78 -4.78 2.28
N ASN A 164 -1.65 -4.91 3.29
CA ASN A 164 -2.28 -3.74 3.92
C ASN A 164 -1.26 -2.80 4.57
N ALA A 165 -0.10 -3.30 5.00
CA ALA A 165 0.95 -2.50 5.60
C ALA A 165 1.66 -1.59 4.59
N LYS A 166 1.89 -2.07 3.37
CA LYS A 166 2.65 -1.35 2.34
C LYS A 166 1.76 -0.70 1.27
N THR A 167 0.49 -1.06 1.20
CA THR A 167 -0.40 -0.66 0.11
C THR A 167 -1.57 0.19 0.61
N ALA A 168 -1.66 1.42 0.13
CA ALA A 168 -2.84 2.27 0.35
C ALA A 168 -3.78 2.20 -0.86
N VAL A 169 -5.08 2.11 -0.60
CA VAL A 169 -6.14 2.09 -1.62
C VAL A 169 -7.20 3.08 -1.24
N THR A 170 -7.41 4.09 -2.09
CA THR A 170 -8.42 5.12 -1.90
C THR A 170 -9.61 4.84 -2.81
N LEU A 171 -10.78 4.66 -2.23
CA LEU A 171 -12.03 4.49 -2.96
C LEU A 171 -12.81 5.82 -3.03
N GLY A 172 -13.67 5.95 -4.05
CA GLY A 172 -14.74 6.95 -4.07
C GLY A 172 -15.89 6.56 -3.14
N THR A 173 -17.12 6.76 -3.60
CA THR A 173 -18.34 6.41 -2.85
C THR A 173 -18.31 4.94 -2.39
N THR A 174 -18.56 4.69 -1.09
CA THR A 174 -18.53 3.35 -0.46
C THR A 174 -19.88 2.90 0.10
N LYS A 175 -20.95 3.69 -0.07
CA LYS A 175 -22.31 3.35 0.35
C LYS A 175 -23.29 3.56 -0.82
N TYR A 176 -24.01 2.52 -1.21
CA TYR A 176 -24.91 2.55 -2.36
C TYR A 176 -26.32 2.06 -2.01
N ALA A 177 -27.34 2.76 -2.46
CA ALA A 177 -28.71 2.27 -2.40
C ALA A 177 -28.90 1.09 -3.37
N TYR A 178 -29.56 0.04 -2.90
CA TYR A 178 -29.92 -1.11 -3.73
C TYR A 178 -30.94 -0.72 -4.81
N ASN A 179 -30.61 -1.01 -6.06
CA ASN A 179 -31.48 -0.80 -7.21
C ASN A 179 -31.52 -2.01 -8.17
N GLY A 180 -31.04 -3.17 -7.72
CA GLY A 180 -30.97 -4.40 -8.52
C GLY A 180 -29.79 -4.49 -9.52
N LYS A 181 -28.99 -3.42 -9.67
CA LYS A 181 -27.79 -3.42 -10.52
C LYS A 181 -26.52 -3.58 -9.68
N ALA A 182 -25.49 -4.15 -10.30
CA ALA A 182 -24.16 -4.24 -9.71
C ALA A 182 -23.57 -2.84 -9.45
N LYS A 183 -22.78 -2.72 -8.38
CA LYS A 183 -22.09 -1.50 -7.95
C LYS A 183 -20.59 -1.69 -8.10
N LYS A 184 -19.93 -0.73 -8.76
CA LYS A 184 -18.49 -0.74 -8.98
C LYS A 184 -17.92 0.58 -8.47
N PRO A 185 -17.58 0.68 -7.17
CA PRO A 185 -16.90 1.86 -6.65
C PRO A 185 -15.66 2.20 -7.48
N LEU A 186 -15.47 3.48 -7.76
CA LEU A 186 -14.27 3.99 -8.40
C LEU A 186 -13.08 3.82 -7.44
N VAL A 187 -11.98 3.26 -7.93
CA VAL A 187 -10.69 3.24 -7.25
C VAL A 187 -9.95 4.51 -7.66
N LYS A 188 -9.83 5.48 -6.75
CA LYS A 188 -9.22 6.78 -7.03
C LYS A 188 -7.70 6.69 -7.11
N SER A 189 -7.08 5.92 -6.21
CA SER A 189 -5.64 5.68 -6.22
C SER A 189 -5.27 4.36 -5.54
N VAL A 190 -4.15 3.80 -5.99
CA VAL A 190 -3.45 2.70 -5.32
C VAL A 190 -1.98 3.10 -5.23
N THR A 191 -1.39 3.03 -4.04
CA THR A 191 0.03 3.28 -3.83
C THR A 191 0.68 2.10 -3.11
N PHE A 192 1.95 1.82 -3.41
CA PHE A 192 2.80 0.86 -2.70
C PHE A 192 4.05 1.57 -2.18
N ALA A 193 4.24 1.59 -0.87
CA ALA A 193 5.33 2.31 -0.20
C ALA A 193 5.47 3.76 -0.71
N GLY A 194 4.34 4.48 -0.81
CA GLY A 194 4.28 5.85 -1.32
C GLY A 194 4.22 5.99 -2.85
N LYS A 195 4.69 5.00 -3.62
CA LYS A 195 4.68 5.05 -5.09
C LYS A 195 3.29 4.75 -5.67
N LYS A 196 2.76 5.63 -6.51
CA LYS A 196 1.49 5.41 -7.22
C LYS A 196 1.61 4.30 -8.26
N LEU A 197 0.65 3.38 -8.24
CA LEU A 197 0.56 2.26 -9.18
C LEU A 197 -0.41 2.59 -10.33
N LYS A 198 -0.19 1.99 -11.50
CA LYS A 198 -1.00 2.14 -12.71
C LYS A 198 -1.96 0.95 -12.88
N ALA A 199 -3.25 1.22 -13.03
CA ALA A 199 -4.24 0.19 -13.33
C ALA A 199 -3.98 -0.46 -14.70
N GLY A 200 -4.21 -1.76 -14.83
CA GLY A 200 -3.97 -2.55 -16.04
C GLY A 200 -2.53 -3.05 -16.20
N THR A 201 -1.56 -2.25 -15.78
CA THR A 201 -0.12 -2.57 -15.78
C THR A 201 0.32 -3.20 -14.46
N ASP A 202 0.18 -2.47 -13.34
CA ASP A 202 0.68 -2.89 -12.02
C ASP A 202 -0.38 -3.65 -11.21
N TYR A 203 -1.66 -3.41 -11.48
CA TYR A 203 -2.75 -4.11 -10.80
C TYR A 203 -4.02 -4.16 -11.65
N THR A 204 -4.93 -5.05 -11.26
CA THR A 204 -6.29 -5.15 -11.79
C THR A 204 -7.31 -4.93 -10.68
N VAL A 205 -8.52 -4.52 -11.06
CA VAL A 205 -9.64 -4.29 -10.13
C VAL A 205 -10.78 -5.24 -10.45
N THR A 206 -11.20 -6.01 -9.45
CA THR A 206 -12.37 -6.88 -9.54
C THR A 206 -13.32 -6.63 -8.37
N TYR A 207 -14.55 -7.15 -8.46
CA TYR A 207 -15.59 -6.89 -7.48
C TYR A 207 -16.30 -8.18 -7.07
N LYS A 208 -16.61 -8.33 -5.78
CA LYS A 208 -17.31 -9.50 -5.23
C LYS A 208 -18.53 -9.07 -4.42
N LYS A 209 -19.62 -9.85 -4.50
CA LYS A 209 -20.90 -9.61 -3.80
C LYS A 209 -21.51 -8.21 -4.06
N ASN A 210 -21.23 -7.64 -5.23
CA ASN A 210 -21.49 -6.22 -5.52
C ASN A 210 -22.89 -5.89 -6.08
N LYS A 211 -23.85 -6.82 -6.01
CA LYS A 211 -25.23 -6.59 -6.48
C LYS A 211 -26.24 -6.61 -5.33
N ASN A 212 -26.03 -7.47 -4.34
CA ASN A 212 -26.98 -7.73 -3.27
C ASN A 212 -26.76 -6.80 -2.08
N ILE A 213 -27.79 -6.60 -1.27
CA ILE A 213 -27.72 -5.79 -0.05
C ILE A 213 -26.79 -6.48 0.95
N GLY A 214 -25.79 -5.75 1.43
CA GLY A 214 -24.80 -6.24 2.38
C GLY A 214 -23.42 -5.64 2.13
N LYS A 215 -22.42 -6.28 2.74
CA LYS A 215 -21.00 -5.99 2.55
C LYS A 215 -20.53 -6.59 1.23
N ALA A 216 -19.97 -5.74 0.38
CA ALA A 216 -19.39 -6.07 -0.91
C ALA A 216 -17.91 -5.66 -0.93
N SER A 217 -17.16 -6.17 -1.89
CA SER A 217 -15.71 -6.03 -1.92
C SER A 217 -15.21 -5.50 -3.26
N VAL A 218 -14.26 -4.57 -3.19
CA VAL A 218 -13.34 -4.18 -4.27
C VAL A 218 -12.03 -4.92 -4.01
N ILE A 219 -11.56 -5.67 -5.00
CA ILE A 219 -10.35 -6.50 -4.89
C ILE A 219 -9.33 -5.94 -5.87
N ILE A 220 -8.21 -5.47 -5.33
CA ILE A 220 -7.05 -5.01 -6.07
C ILE A 220 -6.06 -6.17 -6.13
N LYS A 221 -5.80 -6.71 -7.32
CA LYS A 221 -4.85 -7.82 -7.51
C LYS A 221 -3.62 -7.31 -8.24
N GLY A 222 -2.43 -7.54 -7.67
CA GLY A 222 -1.17 -7.16 -8.30
C GLY A 222 -0.98 -7.85 -9.66
N LYS A 223 -0.25 -7.19 -10.56
CA LYS A 223 0.14 -7.68 -11.88
C LYS A 223 1.61 -7.36 -12.16
N GLY A 224 2.27 -8.21 -12.95
CA GLY A 224 3.70 -8.09 -13.27
C GLY A 224 4.56 -8.24 -12.01
N LYS A 225 5.45 -7.27 -11.77
CA LYS A 225 6.29 -7.25 -10.57
C LYS A 225 5.51 -7.04 -9.27
N TYR A 226 4.24 -6.65 -9.31
CA TYR A 226 3.40 -6.57 -8.12
C TYR A 226 2.56 -7.84 -7.99
N THR A 227 2.57 -8.47 -6.81
CA THR A 227 1.88 -9.75 -6.56
C THR A 227 0.90 -9.64 -5.39
N GLY A 228 0.11 -10.67 -5.13
CA GLY A 228 -0.88 -10.66 -4.05
C GLY A 228 -2.10 -9.77 -4.33
N GLY A 229 -2.78 -9.33 -3.27
CA GLY A 229 -3.95 -8.47 -3.44
C GLY A 229 -4.54 -7.91 -2.15
N ILE A 230 -5.27 -6.81 -2.30
CA ILE A 230 -5.92 -6.05 -1.23
C ILE A 230 -7.41 -6.05 -1.45
N THR A 231 -8.15 -6.34 -0.38
CA THR A 231 -9.61 -6.25 -0.40
C THR A 231 -10.06 -5.06 0.43
N LYS A 232 -10.78 -4.12 -0.21
CA LYS A 232 -11.50 -3.04 0.46
C LYS A 232 -13.00 -3.29 0.38
N ASN A 233 -13.73 -2.86 1.40
CA ASN A 233 -15.15 -3.15 1.51
C ASN A 233 -16.01 -1.91 1.23
N PHE A 234 -17.20 -2.14 0.71
CA PHE A 234 -18.25 -1.12 0.56
C PHE A 234 -19.61 -1.75 0.86
N ILE A 235 -20.64 -0.91 1.05
CA ILE A 235 -21.96 -1.33 1.53
C ILE A 235 -23.02 -1.04 0.47
N ILE A 236 -23.87 -2.04 0.21
CA ILE A 236 -25.12 -1.87 -0.53
C ILE A 236 -26.26 -1.99 0.48
N TYR A 237 -27.14 -0.99 0.57
CA TYR A 237 -28.17 -0.92 1.62
C TYR A 237 -29.57 -0.65 1.07
N ALA A 238 -30.58 -1.06 1.83
CA ALA A 238 -31.98 -0.73 1.57
C ALA A 238 -32.26 0.70 2.03
N LYS A 239 -32.18 1.66 1.10
CA LYS A 239 -32.51 3.06 1.40
C LYS A 239 -34.02 3.21 1.55
N LYS A 240 -34.49 3.63 2.73
CA LYS A 240 -35.90 3.97 2.98
C LYS A 240 -36.40 4.94 1.92
N GLY A 241 -37.59 4.68 1.38
CA GLY A 241 -38.19 5.47 0.32
C GLY A 241 -37.88 5.00 -1.10
N THR A 242 -36.82 4.23 -1.31
CA THR A 242 -36.47 3.71 -2.64
C THR A 242 -37.44 2.60 -3.05
N THR A 243 -37.88 2.64 -4.32
CA THR A 243 -38.74 1.62 -4.92
C THR A 243 -37.92 0.72 -5.83
N VAL A 244 -38.09 -0.59 -5.70
CA VAL A 244 -37.42 -1.62 -6.51
C VAL A 244 -38.44 -2.61 -7.07
N THR A 245 -38.11 -3.25 -8.18
CA THR A 245 -38.96 -4.28 -8.80
C THR A 245 -38.45 -5.67 -8.44
N SER A 246 -39.35 -6.58 -8.11
CA SER A 246 -39.07 -8.01 -7.93
C SER A 246 -40.20 -8.83 -8.54
N GLY A 247 -39.87 -9.62 -9.56
CA GLY A 247 -40.85 -10.30 -10.39
C GLY A 247 -41.87 -9.32 -10.99
N ALA A 248 -43.15 -9.63 -10.83
CA ALA A 248 -44.26 -8.83 -11.33
C ALA A 248 -44.56 -7.56 -10.50
N TYR A 249 -43.87 -7.34 -9.37
CA TYR A 249 -44.28 -6.36 -8.36
C TYR A 249 -43.21 -5.31 -8.06
N LYS A 250 -43.67 -4.14 -7.65
CA LYS A 250 -42.84 -3.03 -7.15
C LYS A 250 -42.97 -2.96 -5.64
N TYR A 251 -41.85 -2.72 -4.96
CA TYR A 251 -41.78 -2.63 -3.50
C TYR A 251 -40.99 -1.38 -3.10
N LYS A 252 -41.50 -0.64 -2.11
CA LYS A 252 -40.83 0.53 -1.54
C LYS A 252 -40.28 0.18 -0.17
N PHE A 253 -38.98 0.38 0.07
CA PHE A 253 -38.38 0.16 1.38
C PHE A 253 -38.96 1.13 2.41
N THR A 254 -39.46 0.60 3.52
CA THR A 254 -40.03 1.40 4.62
C THR A 254 -39.12 1.39 5.85
N SER A 255 -38.34 0.33 6.04
CA SER A 255 -37.29 0.21 7.07
C SER A 255 -36.20 -0.79 6.62
N GLY A 256 -35.24 -1.10 7.49
CA GLY A 256 -34.20 -2.10 7.21
C GLY A 256 -34.70 -3.54 7.04
N SER A 257 -35.96 -3.84 7.43
CA SER A 257 -36.55 -5.18 7.39
C SER A 257 -37.98 -5.23 6.84
N GLU A 258 -38.57 -4.08 6.50
CA GLU A 258 -39.94 -3.98 5.98
C GLU A 258 -40.01 -3.23 4.64
N VAL A 259 -41.03 -3.58 3.85
CA VAL A 259 -41.38 -2.93 2.59
C VAL A 259 -42.88 -2.69 2.48
N ALA A 260 -43.25 -1.68 1.69
CA ALA A 260 -44.58 -1.48 1.16
C ALA A 260 -44.71 -2.11 -0.23
N PHE A 261 -45.82 -2.79 -0.51
CA PHE A 261 -46.22 -3.12 -1.88
C PHE A 261 -46.56 -1.81 -2.61
N ALA A 262 -45.79 -1.48 -3.65
CA ALA A 262 -45.88 -0.22 -4.36
C ALA A 262 -46.56 -0.34 -5.73
N GLY A 263 -46.86 -1.56 -6.19
CA GLY A 263 -47.68 -1.79 -7.39
C GLY A 263 -47.22 -2.97 -8.24
N ILE A 264 -47.69 -2.98 -9.48
CA ILE A 264 -47.43 -4.01 -10.49
C ILE A 264 -46.55 -3.48 -11.63
N LYS A 265 -45.78 -4.37 -12.26
CA LYS A 265 -44.95 -4.06 -13.44
C LYS A 265 -45.82 -3.97 -14.71
N SER A 266 -46.69 -4.96 -14.96
CA SER A 266 -47.53 -5.02 -16.16
C SER A 266 -48.90 -4.38 -15.94
N THR A 267 -49.38 -3.59 -16.90
CA THR A 267 -50.74 -3.05 -16.90
C THR A 267 -51.80 -4.09 -17.25
N LYS A 268 -51.39 -5.24 -17.82
CA LYS A 268 -52.26 -6.35 -18.22
C LYS A 268 -52.58 -7.33 -17.07
N THR A 269 -51.98 -7.16 -15.89
CA THR A 269 -52.17 -8.08 -14.76
C THR A 269 -53.63 -8.15 -14.32
N THR A 270 -54.20 -9.35 -14.29
CA THR A 270 -55.58 -9.63 -13.88
C THR A 270 -55.70 -10.14 -12.44
N LYS A 271 -54.65 -10.78 -11.90
CA LYS A 271 -54.60 -11.31 -10.53
C LYS A 271 -53.34 -10.81 -9.83
N VAL A 272 -53.52 -10.20 -8.65
CA VAL A 272 -52.42 -9.68 -7.83
C VAL A 272 -52.33 -10.47 -6.53
N VAL A 273 -51.15 -10.97 -6.21
CA VAL A 273 -50.85 -11.65 -4.95
C VAL A 273 -49.76 -10.87 -4.24
N ILE A 274 -50.14 -10.17 -3.17
CA ILE A 274 -49.21 -9.43 -2.31
C ILE A 274 -48.70 -10.43 -1.27
N PRO A 275 -47.42 -10.84 -1.32
CA PRO A 275 -46.92 -11.92 -0.47
C PRO A 275 -46.73 -11.45 0.98
N LYS A 276 -46.52 -12.40 1.90
CA LYS A 276 -46.18 -12.10 3.31
C LYS A 276 -44.76 -11.49 3.42
N THR A 277 -43.83 -11.97 2.59
CA THR A 277 -42.44 -11.55 2.53
C THR A 277 -41.97 -11.50 1.08
N VAL A 278 -40.88 -10.78 0.82
CA VAL A 278 -40.21 -10.75 -0.49
C VAL A 278 -38.69 -10.74 -0.30
N LYS A 279 -37.95 -11.45 -1.17
CA LYS A 279 -36.48 -11.41 -1.20
C LYS A 279 -36.04 -10.26 -2.13
N LEU A 280 -35.30 -9.30 -1.60
CA LEU A 280 -34.74 -8.15 -2.34
C LEU A 280 -33.25 -8.07 -2.02
N GLY A 281 -32.40 -8.10 -3.05
CA GLY A 281 -30.95 -8.04 -2.88
C GLY A 281 -30.41 -9.09 -1.90
N GLY A 282 -30.90 -10.32 -1.98
CA GLY A 282 -30.47 -11.42 -1.10
C GLY A 282 -31.08 -11.43 0.31
N LYS A 283 -31.71 -10.35 0.76
CA LYS A 283 -32.35 -10.26 2.09
C LYS A 283 -33.87 -10.41 2.02
N THR A 284 -34.47 -10.96 3.06
CA THR A 284 -35.92 -11.14 3.19
C THR A 284 -36.55 -9.94 3.91
N PHE A 285 -37.56 -9.34 3.29
CA PHE A 285 -38.31 -8.21 3.84
C PHE A 285 -39.76 -8.61 4.10
N LYS A 286 -40.35 -8.15 5.21
CA LYS A 286 -41.77 -8.30 5.49
C LYS A 286 -42.56 -7.27 4.66
N VAL A 287 -43.60 -7.71 3.95
CA VAL A 287 -44.52 -6.79 3.26
C VAL A 287 -45.57 -6.34 4.26
N THR A 288 -45.40 -5.15 4.82
CA THR A 288 -46.21 -4.67 5.95
C THR A 288 -47.20 -3.59 5.58
N SER A 289 -47.17 -3.07 4.36
CA SER A 289 -48.12 -2.06 3.92
C SER A 289 -48.37 -2.12 2.42
N ILE A 290 -49.48 -1.51 2.00
CA ILE A 290 -49.76 -1.20 0.59
C ILE A 290 -49.63 0.30 0.42
N ALA A 291 -48.77 0.74 -0.49
CA ALA A 291 -48.47 2.16 -0.68
C ALA A 291 -49.69 2.94 -1.20
N LYS A 292 -49.69 4.26 -0.96
CA LYS A 292 -50.64 5.20 -1.59
C LYS A 292 -50.63 4.96 -3.11
N LYS A 293 -51.82 4.86 -3.72
CA LYS A 293 -51.99 4.63 -5.17
C LYS A 293 -51.31 3.37 -5.75
N ALA A 294 -50.96 2.36 -4.94
CA ALA A 294 -50.18 1.19 -5.42
C ALA A 294 -50.78 0.48 -6.65
N LEU A 295 -52.11 0.36 -6.73
CA LEU A 295 -52.86 -0.16 -7.88
C LEU A 295 -53.82 0.88 -8.44
N TYR A 296 -53.51 2.18 -8.35
CA TYR A 296 -54.36 3.21 -8.94
C TYR A 296 -54.59 2.96 -10.44
N ASN A 297 -55.86 3.01 -10.85
CA ASN A 297 -56.32 2.87 -12.23
C ASN A 297 -55.87 1.56 -12.92
N LYS A 298 -55.72 0.45 -12.16
CA LYS A 298 -55.41 -0.86 -12.74
C LYS A 298 -56.68 -1.58 -13.17
N THR A 299 -57.27 -1.10 -14.27
CA THR A 299 -58.58 -1.53 -14.81
C THR A 299 -58.66 -2.99 -15.25
N LYS A 300 -57.52 -3.68 -15.42
CA LYS A 300 -57.50 -5.11 -15.75
C LYS A 300 -57.49 -6.02 -14.51
N VAL A 301 -57.17 -5.51 -13.32
CA VAL A 301 -57.08 -6.31 -12.10
C VAL A 301 -58.47 -6.75 -11.66
N LYS A 302 -58.71 -8.07 -11.66
CA LYS A 302 -59.95 -8.73 -11.26
C LYS A 302 -59.92 -9.20 -9.80
N SER A 303 -58.75 -9.62 -9.30
CA SER A 303 -58.60 -10.11 -7.93
C SER A 303 -57.29 -9.70 -7.27
N VAL A 304 -57.35 -9.47 -5.95
CA VAL A 304 -56.20 -9.16 -5.10
C VAL A 304 -56.19 -10.09 -3.89
N THR A 305 -55.06 -10.74 -3.61
CA THR A 305 -54.83 -11.47 -2.35
C THR A 305 -53.75 -10.77 -1.53
N MET A 306 -54.07 -10.35 -0.30
CA MET A 306 -53.15 -9.69 0.62
C MET A 306 -52.55 -10.67 1.64
N GLY A 307 -51.22 -10.69 1.73
CA GLY A 307 -50.45 -11.57 2.61
C GLY A 307 -50.60 -11.27 4.10
N GLY A 308 -50.11 -12.18 4.94
CA GLY A 308 -50.35 -12.19 6.39
C GLY A 308 -49.73 -11.05 7.20
N ASN A 309 -48.75 -10.32 6.64
CA ASN A 309 -47.99 -9.30 7.36
C ASN A 309 -48.51 -7.86 7.15
N VAL A 310 -49.48 -7.64 6.27
CA VAL A 310 -49.98 -6.30 5.94
C VAL A 310 -50.66 -5.65 7.15
N LYS A 311 -50.18 -4.48 7.57
CA LYS A 311 -50.67 -3.68 8.69
C LYS A 311 -51.49 -2.48 8.21
N THR A 312 -51.21 -1.93 7.03
CA THR A 312 -51.88 -0.72 6.53
C THR A 312 -52.14 -0.77 5.02
N ILE A 313 -53.25 -0.16 4.60
CA ILE A 313 -53.59 0.08 3.19
C ILE A 313 -53.55 1.59 2.96
N GLY A 314 -52.72 2.05 2.03
CA GLY A 314 -52.57 3.47 1.71
C GLY A 314 -53.80 4.09 1.07
N ALA A 315 -53.89 5.42 1.12
CA ALA A 315 -54.95 6.16 0.46
C ALA A 315 -54.99 5.85 -1.05
N SER A 316 -56.19 5.67 -1.58
CA SER A 316 -56.40 5.41 -3.01
C SER A 316 -55.67 4.17 -3.55
N ALA A 317 -55.28 3.22 -2.70
CA ALA A 317 -54.46 2.07 -3.09
C ALA A 317 -55.05 1.24 -4.24
N PHE A 318 -56.37 1.07 -4.29
CA PHE A 318 -57.12 0.33 -5.32
C PHE A 318 -58.12 1.21 -6.07
N GLN A 319 -57.91 2.53 -6.04
CA GLN A 319 -58.84 3.46 -6.66
C GLN A 319 -58.88 3.25 -8.19
N LYS A 320 -60.09 3.29 -8.78
CA LYS A 320 -60.36 3.07 -10.21
C LYS A 320 -60.00 1.66 -10.72
N CYS A 321 -59.85 0.67 -9.85
CA CYS A 321 -59.76 -0.74 -10.26
C CYS A 321 -61.16 -1.29 -10.61
N ASN A 322 -61.78 -0.80 -11.68
CA ASN A 322 -63.19 -1.06 -12.01
C ASN A 322 -63.56 -2.54 -12.22
N LYS A 323 -62.61 -3.41 -12.63
CA LYS A 323 -62.81 -4.87 -12.75
C LYS A 323 -62.53 -5.64 -11.46
N LEU A 324 -62.03 -5.00 -10.40
CA LEU A 324 -61.67 -5.66 -9.15
C LEU A 324 -62.93 -6.09 -8.41
N SER A 325 -63.22 -7.38 -8.46
CA SER A 325 -64.41 -8.00 -7.86
C SER A 325 -64.12 -8.73 -6.56
N THR A 326 -62.88 -9.18 -6.34
CA THR A 326 -62.52 -9.97 -5.15
C THR A 326 -61.24 -9.47 -4.51
N ILE A 327 -61.32 -9.12 -3.21
CA ILE A 327 -60.17 -8.79 -2.38
C ILE A 327 -60.12 -9.78 -1.22
N THR A 328 -59.07 -10.60 -1.15
CA THR A 328 -58.87 -11.57 -0.07
C THR A 328 -57.82 -11.04 0.90
N VAL A 329 -58.21 -10.81 2.15
CA VAL A 329 -57.37 -10.33 3.24
C VAL A 329 -56.92 -11.53 4.09
N LYS A 330 -55.66 -11.95 4.00
CA LYS A 330 -55.15 -13.06 4.84
C LYS A 330 -54.62 -12.59 6.20
N THR A 331 -54.19 -11.33 6.31
CA THR A 331 -53.64 -10.79 7.56
C THR A 331 -54.71 -10.67 8.65
N THR A 332 -54.30 -10.95 9.88
CA THR A 332 -55.04 -10.63 11.11
C THR A 332 -54.52 -9.35 11.79
N LYS A 333 -53.55 -8.66 11.17
CA LYS A 333 -52.78 -7.53 11.72
C LYS A 333 -53.09 -6.19 11.07
N LEU A 334 -54.08 -6.11 10.17
CA LEU A 334 -54.50 -4.86 9.53
C LEU A 334 -55.04 -3.88 10.58
N LYS A 335 -54.42 -2.70 10.66
CA LYS A 335 -54.73 -1.63 11.61
C LYS A 335 -55.49 -0.48 10.94
N SER A 336 -55.16 -0.14 9.70
CA SER A 336 -55.77 1.02 9.04
C SER A 336 -55.92 0.87 7.52
N VAL A 337 -56.92 1.58 7.00
CA VAL A 337 -57.21 1.72 5.58
C VAL A 337 -57.37 3.21 5.26
N GLY A 338 -56.61 3.68 4.27
CA GLY A 338 -56.58 5.08 3.86
C GLY A 338 -57.85 5.52 3.12
N LYS A 339 -58.06 6.85 3.09
CA LYS A 339 -59.18 7.48 2.38
C LYS A 339 -59.22 7.03 0.92
N ASN A 340 -60.42 6.74 0.41
CA ASN A 340 -60.69 6.33 -0.97
C ASN A 340 -59.91 5.09 -1.44
N ALA A 341 -59.38 4.26 -0.53
CA ALA A 341 -58.60 3.07 -0.91
C ALA A 341 -59.34 2.17 -1.91
N PHE A 342 -60.67 2.11 -1.85
CA PHE A 342 -61.51 1.26 -2.69
C PHE A 342 -62.45 2.05 -3.62
N LYS A 343 -62.20 3.34 -3.86
CA LYS A 343 -63.07 4.17 -4.71
C LYS A 343 -63.06 3.67 -6.17
N GLY A 344 -64.22 3.30 -6.71
CA GLY A 344 -64.36 2.86 -8.10
C GLY A 344 -63.87 1.43 -8.37
N ILE A 345 -63.93 0.54 -7.36
CA ILE A 345 -63.88 -0.92 -7.59
C ILE A 345 -65.25 -1.43 -8.11
N LYS A 346 -65.34 -2.69 -8.54
CA LYS A 346 -66.61 -3.26 -9.03
C LYS A 346 -67.71 -3.14 -7.96
N ALA A 347 -68.91 -2.71 -8.36
CA ALA A 347 -70.01 -2.40 -7.43
C ALA A 347 -70.35 -3.55 -6.47
N ASN A 348 -70.38 -4.80 -6.97
CA ASN A 348 -70.70 -6.00 -6.19
C ASN A 348 -69.44 -6.73 -5.69
N ALA A 349 -68.33 -6.02 -5.48
CA ALA A 349 -67.10 -6.64 -5.02
C ALA A 349 -67.24 -7.27 -3.62
N LYS A 350 -66.48 -8.34 -3.38
CA LYS A 350 -66.40 -9.03 -2.09
C LYS A 350 -65.02 -8.79 -1.46
N ILE A 351 -64.99 -8.23 -0.25
CA ILE A 351 -63.81 -8.15 0.60
C ILE A 351 -63.87 -9.30 1.60
N LYS A 352 -63.13 -10.37 1.31
CA LYS A 352 -63.05 -11.58 2.12
C LYS A 352 -62.02 -11.40 3.24
N VAL A 353 -62.43 -11.45 4.50
CA VAL A 353 -61.58 -11.21 5.68
C VAL A 353 -61.52 -12.44 6.60
N PRO A 354 -60.50 -12.59 7.46
CA PRO A 354 -60.46 -13.71 8.41
C PRO A 354 -61.67 -13.68 9.34
N SER A 355 -62.30 -14.83 9.57
CA SER A 355 -63.54 -14.94 10.36
C SER A 355 -63.42 -14.27 11.74
N LYS A 356 -62.29 -14.50 12.44
CA LYS A 356 -61.98 -13.89 13.74
C LYS A 356 -61.81 -12.37 13.73
N LYS A 357 -61.65 -11.74 12.56
CA LYS A 357 -61.46 -10.28 12.38
C LYS A 357 -62.63 -9.61 11.67
N LEU A 358 -63.72 -10.32 11.37
CA LEU A 358 -64.84 -9.77 10.60
C LEU A 358 -65.41 -8.48 11.20
N LYS A 359 -65.76 -8.47 12.49
CA LYS A 359 -66.32 -7.29 13.18
C LYS A 359 -65.36 -6.09 13.10
N ALA A 360 -64.09 -6.29 13.50
CA ALA A 360 -63.07 -5.24 13.44
C ALA A 360 -62.81 -4.73 12.01
N TYR A 361 -62.77 -5.63 11.03
CA TYR A 361 -62.44 -5.25 9.65
C TYR A 361 -63.61 -4.58 8.93
N LYS A 362 -64.87 -4.87 9.30
CA LYS A 362 -66.02 -4.06 8.88
C LYS A 362 -65.84 -2.60 9.32
N LYS A 363 -65.44 -2.35 10.57
CA LYS A 363 -65.21 -1.00 11.11
C LYS A 363 -64.11 -0.25 10.35
N ILE A 364 -62.91 -0.84 10.18
CA ILE A 364 -61.79 -0.13 9.53
C ILE A 364 -61.99 0.08 8.02
N HIS A 365 -62.84 -0.73 7.38
CA HIS A 365 -63.20 -0.54 5.97
C HIS A 365 -64.38 0.42 5.79
N LYS A 366 -65.09 0.84 6.84
CA LYS A 366 -66.20 1.82 6.72
C LYS A 366 -65.69 3.13 6.09
N ASN A 367 -66.46 3.66 5.13
CA ASN A 367 -66.18 4.93 4.45
C ASN A 367 -64.80 5.02 3.76
N LYS A 368 -64.30 3.91 3.22
CA LYS A 368 -63.01 3.86 2.49
C LYS A 368 -63.16 3.93 0.96
N GLY A 369 -64.32 4.41 0.51
CA GLY A 369 -64.63 4.70 -0.89
C GLY A 369 -65.28 3.55 -1.67
N GLN A 370 -65.40 2.35 -1.09
CA GLN A 370 -66.18 1.28 -1.69
C GLN A 370 -67.66 1.66 -1.78
N GLY A 371 -68.35 1.19 -2.83
CA GLY A 371 -69.79 1.46 -3.02
C GLY A 371 -70.69 0.64 -2.08
N ASN A 372 -71.95 1.03 -1.96
CA ASN A 372 -72.91 0.46 -0.98
C ASN A 372 -73.18 -1.04 -1.19
N LYS A 373 -73.01 -1.56 -2.42
CA LYS A 373 -73.20 -2.99 -2.75
C LYS A 373 -71.96 -3.86 -2.44
N VAL A 374 -70.84 -3.28 -2.00
CA VAL A 374 -69.62 -4.02 -1.66
C VAL A 374 -69.80 -4.73 -0.32
N LYS A 375 -69.64 -6.06 -0.31
CA LYS A 375 -69.82 -6.87 0.89
C LYS A 375 -68.49 -7.24 1.54
N ILE A 376 -68.40 -7.05 2.86
CA ILE A 376 -67.28 -7.56 3.68
C ILE A 376 -67.75 -8.86 4.34
N VAL A 377 -67.16 -9.97 3.92
CA VAL A 377 -67.61 -11.33 4.24
C VAL A 377 -66.47 -12.16 4.82
N LYS A 378 -66.82 -13.25 5.52
CA LYS A 378 -65.84 -14.26 5.95
C LYS A 378 -65.18 -14.87 4.70
N LYS A 379 -63.88 -15.08 4.77
CA LYS A 379 -63.09 -15.66 3.66
C LYS A 379 -63.30 -17.15 3.51
#